data_AF-A0A662KFL2-F1
#
_entry.id   AF-A0A662KFL2-F1
#
_cell.length_a   1.000
_cell.length_b   1.000
_cell.length_c   1.000
_cell.angle_alpha   90.00
_cell.angle_beta   90.00
_cell.angle_gamma   90.00
#
_symmetry.space_group_name_H-M   'P 1'
#
loop_
_entity.id
_entity.type
_entity.pdbx_description
1 polymer ?
#
loop_
_entity_poly.entity_id
_entity_poly.type
_entity_poly.pdbx_seq_one_letter_code
_entity_poly.pdbx_strand_id
1 'polypeptide(L)'
;MRNVILIFMLVSLSCPLTIFTHAKNHYEQEIKIDIDTSRMKLQPVDVHINFQKPCWAVNETIHSVRLFCKDSEGNVRELESQIYNLEHVDKTHISSCNLVFLIPSYADGKERYFVTYSDTEVTPPKYIDHVDVEDCHYFYEPIPGQRIDVDYYMIREDGYIIYGICQKGEILGEGASQTIVKMKPNSTKFETINADQFASFAMFYSTSGEREFMGTSLSKKVRKSILVDGNLMVRVRIKCISPHEDIETDNVYTYYYCPTACKRIFIHANHRILKDITVGGNNKIEGTYATLTTFRSRSATIDKMNVGDILPCLHFYGRHGIIKEYSIPTSPSSENSEWILSTEDDEDLGERAWFCVDDPSTGKTHAVIFASNKGISKENDGIQIKVAVKQVVKLPGLEADCGNVYAVRNAYDGKEHDLTLERGTNISFDAEFVSFEKEGFEAVDRESIIYRDMKHYRQITISESQKGESKERFSITVYVHFAPSFPFGTFLSALTGKKFSYIYAEIYKEEKFVSSGSMSRLPIGKTEVDFKNHSFFRKIKSVIAMFDWK
;
A
#
# COMPACT_ATOMS: atom_id res chain seq x y z
N MET A 1 82.51 27.75 -8.41
CA MET A 1 81.65 26.56 -8.26
C MET A 1 80.88 26.68 -6.95
N ARG A 2 79.55 26.60 -7.06
CA ARG A 2 78.56 26.27 -6.02
C ARG A 2 78.54 27.05 -4.70
N ASN A 3 77.62 28.01 -4.66
CA ASN A 3 76.81 28.36 -3.48
C ASN A 3 75.53 27.52 -3.50
N VAL A 4 75.06 27.02 -2.35
CA VAL A 4 73.62 27.01 -1.98
C VAL A 4 73.53 27.05 -0.46
N ILE A 5 72.78 28.05 0.02
CA ILE A 5 72.36 28.32 1.40
C ILE A 5 70.85 28.00 1.51
N LEU A 6 70.43 27.52 2.69
CA LEU A 6 69.05 27.31 3.14
C LEU A 6 68.14 28.54 2.95
N ILE A 7 66.90 28.35 2.50
CA ILE A 7 65.79 29.28 2.75
C ILE A 7 64.50 28.50 3.10
N PHE A 8 63.93 28.86 4.25
CA PHE A 8 62.58 28.56 4.71
C PHE A 8 61.52 29.17 3.77
N MET A 9 60.49 28.42 3.37
CA MET A 9 59.25 28.99 2.83
C MET A 9 58.06 28.58 3.69
N LEU A 10 57.43 29.58 4.29
CA LEU A 10 56.03 29.53 4.72
C LEU A 10 55.16 29.28 3.49
N VAL A 11 54.43 28.17 3.47
CA VAL A 11 53.28 27.98 2.56
C VAL A 11 52.04 28.39 3.34
N SER A 12 51.54 29.58 3.05
CA SER A 12 50.24 30.06 3.49
C SER A 12 49.14 29.14 2.97
N LEU A 13 48.33 28.59 3.88
CA LEU A 13 47.04 28.00 3.56
C LEU A 13 46.15 29.04 2.88
N SER A 14 45.97 28.91 1.57
CA SER A 14 44.83 29.50 0.87
C SER A 14 43.75 28.42 0.75
N CYS A 15 42.93 28.30 1.79
CA CYS A 15 41.65 27.62 1.69
C CYS A 15 40.79 28.46 0.72
N PRO A 16 40.25 27.91 -0.38
CA PRO A 16 39.29 28.66 -1.16
C PRO A 16 38.05 28.82 -0.29
N LEU A 17 37.90 30.00 0.29
CA LEU A 17 36.64 30.47 0.81
C LEU A 17 35.68 30.49 -0.39
N THR A 18 34.82 29.49 -0.49
CA THR A 18 33.69 29.52 -1.43
C THR A 18 32.75 30.62 -0.95
N ILE A 19 33.05 31.86 -1.33
CA ILE A 19 32.14 32.99 -1.20
C ILE A 19 30.99 32.68 -2.16
N PHE A 20 29.86 32.25 -1.61
CA PHE A 20 28.60 32.22 -2.33
C PHE A 20 28.32 33.64 -2.83
N THR A 21 28.53 33.86 -4.12
CA THR A 21 27.90 34.98 -4.80
C THR A 21 26.40 34.71 -4.80
N HIS A 22 25.67 35.28 -3.84
CA HIS A 22 24.23 35.47 -3.92
C HIS A 22 23.94 36.12 -5.28
N ALA A 23 23.48 35.32 -6.24
CA ALA A 23 23.02 35.82 -7.52
C ALA A 23 21.82 36.76 -7.27
N LYS A 24 21.74 37.82 -8.07
CA LYS A 24 20.77 38.91 -7.96
C LYS A 24 19.32 38.39 -7.86
N ASN A 25 18.62 38.87 -6.82
CA ASN A 25 17.16 38.92 -6.67
C ASN A 25 16.44 37.58 -6.46
N HIS A 26 16.65 36.95 -5.30
CA HIS A 26 15.80 35.87 -4.79
C HIS A 26 15.15 36.29 -3.47
N TYR A 27 13.84 36.10 -3.39
CA TYR A 27 13.10 36.19 -2.14
C TYR A 27 13.43 34.97 -1.29
N GLU A 28 13.47 35.15 0.03
CA GLU A 28 13.74 34.08 0.99
C GLU A 28 12.63 34.07 2.05
N GLN A 29 12.18 32.88 2.41
CA GLN A 29 11.22 32.65 3.49
C GLN A 29 11.65 31.46 4.33
N GLU A 30 11.65 31.61 5.65
CA GLU A 30 11.95 30.52 6.57
C GLU A 30 10.73 29.61 6.76
N ILE A 31 10.93 28.30 6.66
CA ILE A 31 9.96 27.28 7.06
C ILE A 31 10.28 26.88 8.50
N LYS A 32 9.29 27.01 9.38
CA LYS A 32 9.39 26.54 10.76
C LYS A 32 8.87 25.11 10.88
N ILE A 33 9.71 24.24 11.43
CA ILE A 33 9.37 22.87 11.78
C ILE A 33 9.37 22.80 13.31
N ASP A 34 8.19 22.76 13.90
CA ASP A 34 7.96 22.88 15.35
C ASP A 34 7.95 21.50 16.03
N ILE A 35 8.89 20.63 15.64
CA ILE A 35 9.10 19.29 16.19
C ILE A 35 10.59 18.96 16.26
N ASP A 36 10.97 18.01 17.12
CA ASP A 36 12.35 17.56 17.24
C ASP A 36 12.76 16.67 16.05
N THR A 37 13.36 17.30 15.04
CA THR A 37 13.80 16.63 13.80
C THR A 37 14.96 15.67 14.00
N SER A 38 15.68 15.72 15.15
CA SER A 38 16.80 14.80 15.44
C SER A 38 16.36 13.34 15.47
N ARG A 39 15.08 13.10 15.76
CA ARG A 39 14.42 11.79 15.81
C ARG A 39 13.61 11.47 14.54
N MET A 40 13.51 12.41 13.60
CA MET A 40 12.64 12.34 12.42
C MET A 40 13.44 12.30 11.11
N LYS A 41 14.69 11.85 11.17
CA LYS A 41 15.57 11.76 10.00
C LYS A 41 14.92 10.97 8.89
N LEU A 42 15.00 11.50 7.67
CA LEU A 42 14.45 10.92 6.45
C LEU A 42 12.91 10.78 6.45
N GLN A 43 12.23 11.43 7.41
CA GLN A 43 10.77 11.55 7.37
C GLN A 43 10.36 12.70 6.44
N PRO A 44 9.24 12.56 5.72
CA PRO A 44 8.77 13.58 4.79
C PRO A 44 8.12 14.75 5.54
N VAL A 45 8.35 15.96 5.03
CA VAL A 45 7.66 17.19 5.41
C VAL A 45 6.90 17.69 4.19
N ASP A 46 5.57 17.72 4.29
CA ASP A 46 4.64 18.24 3.29
C ASP A 46 3.93 19.48 3.88
N VAL A 47 4.26 20.66 3.34
CA VAL A 47 3.79 21.94 3.87
C VAL A 47 3.28 22.86 2.78
N HIS A 48 2.27 23.67 3.11
CA HIS A 48 1.77 24.70 2.23
C HIS A 48 2.57 26.00 2.39
N ILE A 49 3.00 26.58 1.26
CA ILE A 49 3.79 27.79 1.19
C ILE A 49 2.99 28.89 0.49
N ASN A 50 2.83 30.02 1.16
CA ASN A 50 2.29 31.25 0.58
C ASN A 50 3.44 32.19 0.24
N PHE A 51 3.59 32.56 -1.03
CA PHE A 51 4.65 33.44 -1.45
C PHE A 51 4.32 34.91 -1.16
N GLN A 52 5.22 35.63 -0.49
CA GLN A 52 5.06 37.06 -0.22
C GLN A 52 5.05 37.93 -1.50
N LYS A 53 5.58 37.36 -2.59
CA LYS A 53 5.69 37.94 -3.93
C LYS A 53 5.39 36.84 -4.93
N PRO A 54 4.83 37.16 -6.12
CA PRO A 54 4.60 36.15 -7.15
C PRO A 54 5.87 35.32 -7.40
N CYS A 55 5.73 34.00 -7.38
CA CYS A 55 6.82 33.07 -7.64
C CYS A 55 6.72 32.60 -9.09
N TRP A 56 7.80 32.69 -9.85
CA TRP A 56 7.88 32.14 -11.20
C TRP A 56 7.83 30.61 -11.13
N ALA A 57 6.75 30.04 -11.67
CA ALA A 57 6.49 28.62 -11.80
C ALA A 57 5.46 28.41 -12.93
N VAL A 58 5.87 27.71 -13.98
CA VAL A 58 5.00 27.33 -15.11
C VAL A 58 4.24 26.04 -14.80
N ASN A 59 4.91 25.11 -14.12
CA ASN A 59 4.36 23.84 -13.63
C ASN A 59 5.28 23.28 -12.53
N GLU A 60 4.98 22.09 -12.05
CA GLU A 60 5.67 21.38 -10.96
C GLU A 60 7.15 21.07 -11.25
N THR A 61 7.57 21.06 -12.52
CA THR A 61 8.95 20.77 -12.94
C THR A 61 9.72 22.00 -13.43
N ILE A 62 9.01 23.07 -13.80
CA ILE A 62 9.58 24.30 -14.36
C ILE A 62 9.25 25.45 -13.41
N HIS A 63 10.12 25.68 -12.43
CA HIS A 63 9.91 26.67 -11.38
C HIS A 63 11.21 27.20 -10.76
N SER A 64 11.09 28.31 -10.03
CA SER A 64 12.19 28.96 -9.31
C SER A 64 12.38 28.49 -7.86
N VAL A 65 11.39 27.81 -7.27
CA VAL A 65 11.44 27.36 -5.86
C VAL A 65 12.66 26.47 -5.61
N ARG A 66 13.40 26.75 -4.53
CA ARG A 66 14.52 25.97 -3.98
C ARG A 66 14.42 25.90 -2.48
N LEU A 67 14.85 24.77 -1.92
CA LEU A 67 14.89 24.56 -0.48
C LEU A 67 16.33 24.45 -0.01
N PHE A 68 16.67 25.18 1.05
CA PHE A 68 17.98 25.12 1.69
C PHE A 68 17.83 24.76 3.17
N CYS A 69 18.75 23.94 3.66
CA CYS A 69 18.91 23.62 5.07
C CYS A 69 20.23 24.21 5.56
N LYS A 70 20.15 24.99 6.63
CA LYS A 70 21.31 25.49 7.38
C LYS A 70 21.49 24.67 8.64
N ASP A 71 22.59 23.93 8.74
CA ASP A 71 22.90 23.12 9.93
C ASP A 71 23.34 23.98 11.13
N SER A 72 23.53 23.34 12.29
CA SER A 72 23.94 23.99 13.53
C SER A 72 25.36 24.57 13.51
N GLU A 73 26.21 24.13 12.58
CA GLU A 73 27.55 24.67 12.32
C GLU A 73 27.52 25.86 11.35
N GLY A 74 26.37 26.12 10.72
CA GLY A 74 26.13 27.21 9.80
C GLY A 74 26.37 26.86 8.32
N ASN A 75 26.64 25.60 7.99
CA ASN A 75 26.74 25.16 6.60
C ASN A 75 25.36 25.16 5.95
N VAL A 76 25.27 25.71 4.74
CA VAL A 76 24.03 25.77 3.96
C VAL A 76 24.11 24.76 2.83
N ARG A 77 23.09 23.92 2.70
CA ARG A 77 22.98 22.90 1.66
C ARG A 77 21.61 22.97 1.01
N GLU A 78 21.57 22.91 -0.32
CA GLU A 78 20.32 22.71 -1.05
C GLU A 78 19.79 21.30 -0.75
N LEU A 79 18.50 21.20 -0.49
CA LEU A 79 17.79 19.95 -0.34
C LEU A 79 16.94 19.69 -1.57
N GLU A 80 16.88 18.44 -2.00
CA GLU A 80 15.89 18.03 -2.99
C GLU A 80 14.49 18.30 -2.47
N SER A 81 13.64 18.82 -3.36
CA SER A 81 12.28 19.21 -3.01
C SER A 81 11.34 19.03 -4.19
N GLN A 82 10.08 18.79 -3.90
CA GLN A 82 9.00 18.73 -4.88
C GLN A 82 7.95 19.79 -4.56
N ILE A 83 7.42 20.48 -5.57
CA ILE A 83 6.23 21.32 -5.41
C ILE A 83 5.02 20.71 -6.11
N TYR A 84 3.83 20.99 -5.60
CA TYR A 84 2.57 20.55 -6.22
C TYR A 84 1.41 21.46 -5.81
N ASN A 85 0.23 21.25 -6.41
CA ASN A 85 -1.00 22.01 -6.11
C ASN A 85 -0.77 23.53 -6.26
N LEU A 86 -0.34 23.94 -7.45
CA LEU A 86 0.06 25.31 -7.76
C LEU A 86 -1.16 26.24 -7.88
N GLU A 87 -1.17 27.33 -7.12
CA GLU A 87 -2.18 28.38 -7.25
C GLU A 87 -1.67 29.48 -8.19
N HIS A 88 -2.09 29.45 -9.45
CA HIS A 88 -1.65 30.38 -10.47
C HIS A 88 -2.28 31.77 -10.32
N VAL A 89 -1.44 32.81 -10.30
CA VAL A 89 -1.87 34.21 -10.45
C VAL A 89 -1.94 34.58 -11.94
N ASP A 90 -1.05 34.01 -12.74
CA ASP A 90 -1.04 34.10 -14.21
C ASP A 90 -0.43 32.82 -14.83
N LYS A 91 -0.14 32.84 -16.14
CA LYS A 91 0.38 31.67 -16.88
C LYS A 91 1.78 31.19 -16.44
N THR A 92 2.52 32.02 -15.73
CA THR A 92 3.94 31.80 -15.39
C THR A 92 4.25 32.03 -13.92
N HIS A 93 3.30 32.54 -13.13
CA HIS A 93 3.48 32.83 -11.71
C HIS A 93 2.40 32.21 -10.85
N ILE A 94 2.82 31.86 -9.64
CA ILE A 94 1.98 31.29 -8.58
C ILE A 94 2.02 32.16 -7.32
N SER A 95 0.92 32.18 -6.57
CA SER A 95 0.83 32.80 -5.24
C SER A 95 1.14 31.82 -4.12
N SER A 96 0.86 30.54 -4.34
CA SER A 96 1.09 29.49 -3.36
C SER A 96 1.31 28.13 -4.00
N CYS A 97 1.92 27.21 -3.26
CA CYS A 97 2.00 25.80 -3.59
C CYS A 97 2.19 24.96 -2.33
N ASN A 98 2.09 23.65 -2.46
CA ASN A 98 2.62 22.73 -1.45
C ASN A 98 4.06 22.38 -1.80
N LEU A 99 4.87 22.10 -0.78
CA LEU A 99 6.29 21.77 -0.87
C LEU A 99 6.57 20.51 -0.04
N VAL A 100 7.23 19.53 -0.67
CA VAL A 100 7.66 18.28 -0.05
C VAL A 100 9.18 18.20 -0.03
N PHE A 101 9.75 17.77 1.09
CA PHE A 101 11.15 17.40 1.22
C PHE A 101 11.35 16.38 2.34
N LEU A 102 12.54 15.78 2.43
CA LEU A 102 12.91 14.89 3.53
C LEU A 102 13.77 15.63 4.56
N ILE A 103 13.51 15.38 5.84
CA ILE A 103 14.41 15.80 6.92
C ILE A 103 15.78 15.14 6.68
N PRO A 104 16.89 15.89 6.63
CA PRO A 104 18.18 15.34 6.27
C PRO A 104 18.67 14.32 7.31
N SER A 105 19.48 13.34 6.87
CA SER A 105 20.05 12.31 7.74
C SER A 105 20.96 12.87 8.85
N TYR A 106 21.46 14.09 8.67
CA TYR A 106 22.29 14.82 9.62
C TYR A 106 21.50 15.80 10.50
N ALA A 107 20.17 15.83 10.44
CA ALA A 107 19.35 16.69 11.30
C ALA A 107 19.64 16.45 12.79
N ASP A 108 19.70 17.54 13.56
CA ASP A 108 20.03 17.54 14.99
C ASP A 108 19.00 18.28 15.85
N GLY A 109 17.89 18.72 15.25
CA GLY A 109 16.83 19.47 15.94
C GLY A 109 17.07 20.97 15.97
N LYS A 110 18.19 21.47 15.41
CA LYS A 110 18.58 22.89 15.43
C LYS A 110 18.77 23.46 14.04
N GLU A 111 18.69 22.64 13.00
CA GLU A 111 18.79 23.11 11.63
C GLU A 111 17.59 24.01 11.25
N ARG A 112 17.82 24.90 10.28
CA ARG A 112 16.82 25.86 9.79
C ARG A 112 16.58 25.67 8.30
N TYR A 113 15.33 25.77 7.89
CA TYR A 113 14.90 25.51 6.51
C TYR A 113 14.45 26.81 5.85
N PHE A 114 14.91 27.05 4.62
CA PHE A 114 14.63 28.27 3.87
C PHE A 114 14.18 27.93 2.46
N VAL A 115 13.06 28.51 2.05
CA VAL A 115 12.63 28.50 0.65
C VAL A 115 13.13 29.78 0.00
N THR A 116 13.84 29.62 -1.12
CA THR A 116 14.19 30.73 -1.99
C THR A 116 13.48 30.60 -3.32
N TYR A 117 13.08 31.73 -3.91
CA TYR A 117 12.39 31.76 -5.20
C TYR A 117 12.58 33.11 -5.90
N SER A 118 12.19 33.18 -7.17
CA SER A 118 12.27 34.38 -8.01
C SER A 118 10.91 34.72 -8.61
N ASP A 119 10.66 36.00 -8.88
CA ASP A 119 9.57 36.49 -9.73
C ASP A 119 9.97 36.56 -11.21
N THR A 120 11.16 36.08 -11.56
CA THR A 120 11.65 36.02 -12.93
C THR A 120 12.06 34.61 -13.31
N GLU A 121 12.15 34.36 -14.62
CA GLU A 121 12.60 33.08 -15.16
C GLU A 121 14.02 32.75 -14.71
N VAL A 122 14.18 31.55 -14.18
CA VAL A 122 15.46 30.98 -13.75
C VAL A 122 15.60 29.56 -14.28
N THR A 123 16.80 29.00 -14.19
CA THR A 123 16.98 27.58 -14.52
C THR A 123 16.15 26.72 -13.56
N PRO A 124 15.31 25.79 -14.04
CA PRO A 124 14.57 24.86 -13.19
C PRO A 124 15.48 23.93 -12.36
N PRO A 125 15.01 23.36 -11.24
CA PRO A 125 15.80 22.39 -10.50
C PRO A 125 15.99 21.11 -11.33
N LYS A 126 17.08 20.40 -11.06
CA LYS A 126 17.43 19.13 -11.73
C LYS A 126 17.52 17.99 -10.72
N TYR A 127 16.51 17.87 -9.88
CA TYR A 127 16.44 16.80 -8.88
C TYR A 127 16.19 15.45 -9.55
N ILE A 128 16.64 14.39 -8.90
CA ILE A 128 16.43 13.03 -9.36
C ILE A 128 14.97 12.65 -9.11
N ASP A 129 14.38 11.96 -10.08
CA ASP A 129 13.06 11.36 -9.96
C ASP A 129 13.18 10.01 -9.24
N HIS A 130 12.85 10.00 -7.95
CA HIS A 130 13.01 8.82 -7.10
C HIS A 130 11.78 7.93 -7.09
N VAL A 131 10.59 8.48 -7.32
CA VAL A 131 9.32 7.73 -7.19
C VAL A 131 8.42 8.01 -8.37
N ASP A 132 7.76 6.96 -8.86
CA ASP A 132 6.81 7.07 -9.96
C ASP A 132 5.57 6.20 -9.71
N VAL A 133 4.47 6.57 -10.37
CA VAL A 133 3.24 5.78 -10.34
C VAL A 133 2.71 5.47 -11.73
N GLU A 134 2.47 4.19 -11.99
CA GLU A 134 1.88 3.73 -13.25
C GLU A 134 0.50 3.09 -13.02
N ASP A 135 -0.46 3.39 -13.88
CA ASP A 135 -1.74 2.68 -13.93
C ASP A 135 -1.63 1.39 -14.75
N CYS A 136 -1.69 0.25 -14.07
CA CYS A 136 -1.33 -1.08 -14.56
C CYS A 136 -2.48 -2.10 -14.41
N HIS A 137 -2.26 -3.26 -15.02
CA HIS A 137 -3.14 -4.41 -14.94
C HIS A 137 -2.30 -5.68 -14.78
N TYR A 138 -2.72 -6.58 -13.91
CA TYR A 138 -2.08 -7.87 -13.71
C TYR A 138 -3.10 -9.00 -13.81
N PHE A 139 -2.80 -9.97 -14.67
CA PHE A 139 -3.58 -11.19 -14.83
C PHE A 139 -2.69 -12.43 -14.72
N TYR A 140 -3.08 -13.35 -13.85
CA TYR A 140 -2.44 -14.64 -13.66
C TYR A 140 -3.46 -15.71 -13.27
N GLU A 141 -3.63 -16.73 -14.12
CA GLU A 141 -4.50 -17.88 -13.87
C GLU A 141 -3.74 -19.20 -14.09
N PRO A 142 -2.96 -19.66 -13.08
CA PRO A 142 -2.21 -20.91 -13.20
C PRO A 142 -3.11 -22.14 -13.19
N ILE A 143 -4.27 -22.06 -12.54
CA ILE A 143 -5.27 -23.11 -12.45
C ILE A 143 -6.62 -22.51 -12.82
N PRO A 144 -7.40 -23.13 -13.72
CA PRO A 144 -8.72 -22.61 -14.10
C PRO A 144 -9.62 -22.34 -12.89
N GLY A 145 -10.17 -21.13 -12.83
CA GLY A 145 -11.00 -20.63 -11.73
C GLY A 145 -10.22 -20.11 -10.51
N GLN A 146 -8.89 -20.26 -10.48
CA GLN A 146 -8.00 -19.72 -9.46
C GLN A 146 -7.12 -18.66 -10.11
N ARG A 147 -7.63 -17.43 -10.15
CA ARG A 147 -6.97 -16.32 -10.85
C ARG A 147 -6.73 -15.14 -9.94
N ILE A 148 -5.74 -14.36 -10.34
CA ILE A 148 -5.50 -13.00 -9.91
C ILE A 148 -5.75 -12.13 -11.13
N ASP A 149 -6.69 -11.22 -11.03
CA ASP A 149 -7.10 -10.32 -12.11
C ASP A 149 -7.39 -8.97 -11.46
N VAL A 150 -6.40 -8.08 -11.49
CA VAL A 150 -6.44 -6.80 -10.77
C VAL A 150 -5.97 -5.65 -11.64
N ASP A 151 -6.71 -4.54 -11.57
CA ASP A 151 -6.21 -3.24 -11.99
C ASP A 151 -5.63 -2.54 -10.77
N TYR A 152 -4.45 -1.94 -10.91
CA TYR A 152 -3.74 -1.40 -9.77
C TYR A 152 -2.86 -0.21 -10.17
N TYR A 153 -2.60 0.66 -9.19
CA TYR A 153 -1.49 1.62 -9.30
C TYR A 153 -0.21 0.94 -8.84
N MET A 154 0.79 0.87 -9.73
CA MET A 154 2.13 0.39 -9.42
C MET A 154 2.94 1.57 -8.90
N ILE A 155 3.44 1.49 -7.67
CA ILE A 155 4.33 2.50 -7.08
C ILE A 155 5.76 1.96 -7.13
N ARG A 156 6.65 2.77 -7.71
CA ARG A 156 8.08 2.48 -7.77
C ARG A 156 8.89 3.46 -6.95
N GLU A 157 10.04 2.98 -6.50
CA GLU A 157 11.10 3.77 -5.91
C GLU A 157 12.43 3.30 -6.46
N ASP A 158 13.22 4.22 -7.03
CA ASP A 158 14.54 3.97 -7.61
C ASP A 158 14.57 2.73 -8.53
N GLY A 159 13.51 2.57 -9.34
CA GLY A 159 13.34 1.48 -10.29
C GLY A 159 12.78 0.17 -9.72
N TYR A 160 12.59 0.05 -8.40
CA TYR A 160 11.98 -1.11 -7.76
C TYR A 160 10.50 -0.87 -7.45
N ILE A 161 9.67 -1.90 -7.61
CA ILE A 161 8.26 -1.85 -7.25
C ILE A 161 8.14 -2.06 -5.76
N ILE A 162 7.54 -1.10 -5.07
CA ILE A 162 7.34 -1.15 -3.62
C ILE A 162 5.92 -1.64 -3.30
N TYR A 163 4.92 -1.07 -3.98
CA TYR A 163 3.51 -1.35 -3.74
C TYR A 163 2.72 -1.50 -5.05
N GLY A 164 1.69 -2.34 -5.01
CA GLY A 164 0.56 -2.26 -5.94
C GLY A 164 -0.72 -1.91 -5.19
N ILE A 165 -1.42 -0.84 -5.57
CA ILE A 165 -2.69 -0.44 -4.94
C ILE A 165 -3.84 -0.86 -5.83
N CYS A 166 -4.50 -1.94 -5.46
CA CYS A 166 -5.59 -2.55 -6.22
C CYS A 166 -6.82 -1.62 -6.26
N GLN A 167 -7.21 -1.27 -7.46
CA GLN A 167 -8.35 -0.40 -7.77
C GLN A 167 -9.63 -1.23 -7.83
N LYS A 168 -9.60 -2.35 -8.55
CA LYS A 168 -10.69 -3.33 -8.68
C LYS A 168 -10.13 -4.67 -9.14
N GLY A 169 -10.92 -5.72 -8.99
CA GLY A 169 -10.56 -7.06 -9.42
C GLY A 169 -10.61 -8.05 -8.27
N GLU A 170 -9.94 -9.18 -8.44
CA GLU A 170 -9.92 -10.26 -7.46
C GLU A 170 -8.55 -10.93 -7.35
N ILE A 171 -8.26 -11.44 -6.14
CA ILE A 171 -7.11 -12.28 -5.82
C ILE A 171 -7.69 -13.60 -5.30
N LEU A 172 -7.57 -14.68 -6.09
CA LEU A 172 -8.07 -16.02 -5.74
C LEU A 172 -9.56 -16.04 -5.34
N GLY A 173 -10.38 -15.24 -6.03
CA GLY A 173 -11.83 -15.14 -5.80
C GLY A 173 -12.27 -14.12 -4.74
N GLU A 174 -11.32 -13.59 -3.97
CA GLU A 174 -11.55 -12.49 -3.02
C GLU A 174 -11.41 -11.14 -3.71
N GLY A 175 -12.33 -10.21 -3.46
CA GLY A 175 -12.28 -8.89 -4.08
C GLY A 175 -11.12 -8.06 -3.54
N ALA A 176 -10.40 -7.39 -4.44
CA ALA A 176 -9.13 -6.74 -4.12
C ALA A 176 -9.19 -5.20 -4.08
N SER A 177 -10.35 -4.58 -4.34
CA SER A 177 -10.47 -3.11 -4.34
C SER A 177 -10.00 -2.52 -3.00
N GLN A 178 -9.26 -1.41 -3.04
CA GLN A 178 -8.65 -0.72 -1.88
C GLN A 178 -7.58 -1.54 -1.14
N THR A 179 -7.02 -2.58 -1.77
CA THR A 179 -5.96 -3.43 -1.19
C THR A 179 -4.58 -3.02 -1.67
N ILE A 180 -3.67 -2.77 -0.74
CA ILE A 180 -2.25 -2.53 -0.98
C ILE A 180 -1.53 -3.87 -0.94
N VAL A 181 -0.85 -4.22 -2.02
CA VAL A 181 0.06 -5.34 -2.12
C VAL A 181 1.48 -4.84 -1.89
N LYS A 182 2.10 -5.20 -0.77
CA LYS A 182 3.53 -4.98 -0.53
C LYS A 182 4.33 -6.00 -1.35
N MET A 183 5.30 -5.50 -2.10
CA MET A 183 6.25 -6.33 -2.84
C MET A 183 7.50 -6.60 -2.00
N LYS A 184 8.15 -7.75 -2.19
CA LYS A 184 9.44 -8.06 -1.57
C LYS A 184 10.52 -7.03 -1.97
N PRO A 185 11.54 -6.81 -1.15
CA PRO A 185 12.66 -5.95 -1.51
C PRO A 185 13.26 -6.31 -2.88
N ASN A 186 13.69 -5.28 -3.63
CA ASN A 186 14.31 -5.42 -4.95
C ASN A 186 13.40 -6.01 -6.05
N SER A 187 12.08 -6.03 -5.85
CA SER A 187 11.14 -6.50 -6.88
C SER A 187 11.14 -5.57 -8.09
N THR A 188 11.44 -6.11 -9.28
CA THR A 188 11.40 -5.32 -10.54
C THR A 188 10.14 -5.57 -11.36
N LYS A 189 9.40 -6.65 -11.04
CA LYS A 189 8.15 -7.07 -11.69
C LYS A 189 7.05 -7.30 -10.68
N PHE A 190 5.84 -6.87 -11.02
CA PHE A 190 4.64 -7.15 -10.26
C PHE A 190 4.17 -8.55 -10.62
N GLU A 191 4.53 -9.53 -9.79
CA GLU A 191 4.18 -10.93 -9.97
C GLU A 191 3.84 -11.53 -8.61
N THR A 192 2.95 -12.53 -8.59
CA THR A 192 2.50 -13.18 -7.35
C THR A 192 3.66 -13.66 -6.49
N ILE A 193 4.74 -14.20 -7.08
CA ILE A 193 5.93 -14.69 -6.34
C ILE A 193 6.66 -13.59 -5.55
N ASN A 194 6.52 -12.34 -5.99
CA ASN A 194 7.12 -11.17 -5.37
C ASN A 194 6.18 -10.50 -4.36
N ALA A 195 4.91 -10.92 -4.28
CA ALA A 195 4.01 -10.43 -3.24
C ALA A 195 4.48 -10.89 -1.86
N ASP A 196 4.34 -10.02 -0.89
CA ASP A 196 4.85 -10.23 0.46
C ASP A 196 3.75 -10.23 1.52
N GLN A 197 2.99 -9.14 1.59
CA GLN A 197 1.93 -8.92 2.56
C GLN A 197 0.84 -8.05 1.94
N PHE A 198 -0.40 -8.19 2.39
CA PHE A 198 -1.52 -7.33 1.97
C PHE A 198 -2.04 -6.49 3.12
N ALA A 199 -2.41 -5.24 2.84
CA ALA A 199 -3.19 -4.40 3.73
C ALA A 199 -4.38 -3.83 2.96
N SER A 200 -5.61 -4.02 3.45
CA SER A 200 -6.80 -3.46 2.81
C SER A 200 -7.43 -2.37 3.64
N PHE A 201 -7.83 -1.29 2.98
CA PHE A 201 -8.60 -0.18 3.56
C PHE A 201 -9.97 -0.10 2.89
N ALA A 202 -10.52 -1.25 2.49
CA ALA A 202 -11.92 -1.37 2.11
C ALA A 202 -12.79 -1.53 3.36
N MET A 203 -13.98 -0.91 3.33
CA MET A 203 -14.99 -1.17 4.35
C MET A 203 -15.89 -2.33 3.94
N PHE A 204 -16.06 -3.30 4.84
CA PHE A 204 -16.91 -4.47 4.64
C PHE A 204 -17.44 -5.01 5.96
N TYR A 205 -18.50 -5.81 5.87
CA TYR A 205 -19.24 -6.38 7.00
C TYR A 205 -19.68 -7.82 6.68
N SER A 206 -19.94 -8.63 7.71
CA SER A 206 -20.38 -10.01 7.54
C SER A 206 -21.82 -10.09 7.06
N THR A 207 -22.11 -11.09 6.22
CA THR A 207 -23.46 -11.35 5.73
C THR A 207 -23.85 -12.82 5.89
N SER A 208 -25.15 -13.09 5.91
CA SER A 208 -25.72 -14.44 5.88
C SER A 208 -25.93 -14.99 4.46
N GLY A 209 -25.45 -14.27 3.43
CA GLY A 209 -25.59 -14.67 2.03
C GLY A 209 -24.60 -15.74 1.57
N GLU A 210 -24.52 -15.96 0.25
CA GLU A 210 -23.55 -16.90 -0.34
C GLU A 210 -22.08 -16.51 -0.06
N ARG A 211 -21.81 -15.22 0.18
CA ARG A 211 -20.50 -14.72 0.61
C ARG A 211 -20.54 -14.40 2.11
N GLU A 212 -19.45 -14.74 2.79
CA GLU A 212 -19.28 -14.45 4.23
C GLU A 212 -19.27 -12.95 4.53
N PHE A 213 -18.92 -12.10 3.55
CA PHE A 213 -18.90 -10.65 3.69
C PHE A 213 -19.36 -9.91 2.43
N MET A 214 -19.76 -8.64 2.63
CA MET A 214 -20.06 -7.66 1.59
C MET A 214 -19.33 -6.35 1.90
N GLY A 215 -18.88 -5.65 0.87
CA GLY A 215 -18.28 -4.33 1.05
C GLY A 215 -17.61 -3.80 -0.20
N THR A 216 -16.83 -2.74 -0.04
CA THR A 216 -16.19 -2.02 -1.15
C THR A 216 -14.97 -2.74 -1.74
N SER A 217 -14.46 -3.77 -1.07
CA SER A 217 -13.43 -4.69 -1.61
C SER A 217 -13.93 -5.45 -2.84
N LEU A 218 -15.24 -5.70 -2.92
CA LEU A 218 -15.89 -6.39 -4.05
C LEU A 218 -16.35 -5.42 -5.16
N SER A 219 -15.97 -4.14 -5.09
CA SER A 219 -16.49 -3.13 -6.01
C SER A 219 -16.04 -3.35 -7.45
N LYS A 220 -16.98 -3.20 -8.38
CA LYS A 220 -16.72 -3.08 -9.82
C LYS A 220 -16.87 -1.63 -10.33
N LYS A 221 -17.45 -0.74 -9.51
CA LYS A 221 -17.71 0.67 -9.82
C LYS A 221 -16.64 1.52 -9.16
N VAL A 222 -15.57 1.81 -9.91
CA VAL A 222 -14.39 2.50 -9.39
C VAL A 222 -14.08 3.75 -10.19
N ARG A 223 -13.86 4.85 -9.49
CA ARG A 223 -13.28 6.09 -10.00
C ARG A 223 -11.88 6.21 -9.40
N LYS A 224 -10.92 6.59 -10.22
CA LYS A 224 -9.52 6.65 -9.83
C LYS A 224 -8.86 7.86 -10.46
N SER A 225 -7.86 8.43 -9.78
CA SER A 225 -7.04 9.52 -10.30
C SER A 225 -5.64 9.50 -9.69
N ILE A 226 -4.64 9.87 -10.48
CA ILE A 226 -3.31 10.22 -9.97
C ILE A 226 -3.37 11.71 -9.65
N LEU A 227 -3.27 12.05 -8.37
CA LEU A 227 -3.36 13.43 -7.88
C LEU A 227 -2.01 14.13 -7.96
N VAL A 228 -0.93 13.40 -7.68
CA VAL A 228 0.45 13.88 -7.73
C VAL A 228 1.33 12.75 -8.26
N ASP A 229 2.20 13.07 -9.21
CA ASP A 229 3.26 12.21 -9.71
C ASP A 229 4.51 13.10 -9.82
N GLY A 230 5.40 12.98 -8.83
CA GLY A 230 6.55 13.85 -8.71
C GLY A 230 7.69 13.17 -7.98
N ASN A 231 8.85 13.84 -7.99
CA ASN A 231 10.13 13.20 -7.75
C ASN A 231 10.38 12.66 -6.33
N LEU A 232 9.65 13.12 -5.32
CA LEU A 232 9.74 12.67 -3.92
C LEU A 232 8.42 12.10 -3.38
N MET A 233 7.31 12.27 -4.10
CA MET A 233 5.98 11.87 -3.64
C MET A 233 5.04 11.61 -4.80
N VAL A 234 4.35 10.47 -4.72
CA VAL A 234 3.18 10.14 -5.53
C VAL A 234 1.94 10.07 -4.66
N ARG A 235 0.80 10.49 -5.21
CA ARG A 235 -0.50 10.49 -4.53
C ARG A 235 -1.59 10.04 -5.49
N VAL A 236 -2.36 9.03 -5.10
CA VAL A 236 -3.47 8.50 -5.90
C VAL A 236 -4.75 8.43 -5.08
N ARG A 237 -5.90 8.58 -5.75
CA ARG A 237 -7.23 8.46 -5.15
C ARG A 237 -7.99 7.32 -5.79
N ILE A 238 -8.66 6.53 -4.96
CA ILE A 238 -9.55 5.45 -5.39
C ILE A 238 -10.87 5.61 -4.65
N LYS A 239 -11.94 5.84 -5.42
CA LYS A 239 -13.32 5.93 -4.93
C LYS A 239 -14.14 4.79 -5.51
N CYS A 240 -14.82 4.03 -4.65
CA CYS A 240 -15.60 2.87 -5.06
C CYS A 240 -16.89 2.71 -4.24
N ILE A 241 -17.86 2.01 -4.82
CA ILE A 241 -19.17 1.73 -4.21
C ILE A 241 -19.34 0.21 -4.10
N SER A 242 -19.81 -0.30 -2.96
CA SER A 242 -20.06 -1.72 -2.75
C SER A 242 -21.09 -2.27 -3.75
N PRO A 243 -21.06 -3.59 -4.05
CA PRO A 243 -22.07 -4.21 -4.92
C PRO A 243 -23.54 -3.94 -4.53
N HIS A 244 -23.84 -3.83 -3.24
CA HIS A 244 -25.18 -3.52 -2.72
C HIS A 244 -25.50 -2.01 -2.71
N GLU A 245 -24.54 -1.17 -3.09
CA GLU A 245 -24.65 0.29 -3.08
C GLU A 245 -25.05 0.85 -1.70
N ASP A 246 -24.56 0.20 -0.66
CA ASP A 246 -24.80 0.54 0.75
C ASP A 246 -23.57 1.16 1.42
N ILE A 247 -22.38 1.04 0.81
CA ILE A 247 -21.13 1.62 1.31
C ILE A 247 -20.38 2.29 0.16
N GLU A 248 -19.93 3.52 0.40
CA GLU A 248 -18.94 4.21 -0.42
C GLU A 248 -17.59 4.23 0.31
N THR A 249 -16.50 4.04 -0.41
CA THR A 249 -15.14 4.23 0.10
C THR A 249 -14.38 5.16 -0.83
N ASP A 250 -13.72 6.17 -0.28
CA ASP A 250 -13.03 7.23 -1.00
C ASP A 250 -11.67 7.50 -0.36
N ASN A 251 -10.69 6.69 -0.75
CA ASN A 251 -9.37 6.70 -0.11
C ASN A 251 -8.37 7.46 -0.97
N VAL A 252 -7.43 8.13 -0.30
CA VAL A 252 -6.23 8.70 -0.91
C VAL A 252 -5.00 8.02 -0.32
N TYR A 253 -4.16 7.53 -1.22
CA TYR A 253 -2.90 6.87 -0.89
C TYR A 253 -1.74 7.79 -1.28
N THR A 254 -0.84 8.06 -0.34
CA THR A 254 0.36 8.88 -0.57
C THR A 254 1.59 8.06 -0.24
N TYR A 255 2.51 7.95 -1.20
CA TYR A 255 3.83 7.37 -0.99
C TYR A 255 4.88 8.47 -1.13
N TYR A 256 5.66 8.69 -0.07
CA TYR A 256 6.83 9.54 -0.11
C TYR A 256 8.07 8.67 -0.31
N TYR A 257 9.08 9.22 -0.97
CA TYR A 257 10.39 8.60 -1.09
C TYR A 257 10.91 8.20 0.31
N CYS A 258 11.21 6.91 0.48
CA CYS A 258 11.65 6.31 1.72
C CYS A 258 13.05 5.72 1.52
N PRO A 259 14.13 6.53 1.63
CA PRO A 259 15.52 6.08 1.45
C PRO A 259 16.06 5.21 2.60
N THR A 260 15.23 4.30 3.12
CA THR A 260 15.56 3.33 4.17
C THR A 260 14.98 1.96 3.82
N ALA A 261 15.35 0.94 4.60
CA ALA A 261 14.74 -0.38 4.48
C ALA A 261 13.28 -0.40 4.95
N CYS A 262 12.88 0.55 5.79
CA CYS A 262 11.50 0.73 6.20
C CYS A 262 10.71 1.39 5.08
N LYS A 263 9.60 0.77 4.66
CA LYS A 263 8.69 1.31 3.64
C LYS A 263 7.37 1.66 4.28
N ARG A 264 6.86 2.87 3.96
CA ARG A 264 5.64 3.44 4.51
C ARG A 264 4.77 3.97 3.39
N ILE A 265 3.49 3.70 3.48
CA ILE A 265 2.48 4.35 2.65
C ILE A 265 1.39 4.91 3.55
N PHE A 266 0.94 6.13 3.24
CA PHE A 266 -0.04 6.89 4.00
C PHE A 266 -1.40 6.79 3.35
N ILE A 267 -2.42 6.63 4.16
CA ILE A 267 -3.80 6.45 3.73
C ILE A 267 -4.65 7.48 4.45
N HIS A 268 -5.33 8.33 3.71
CA HIS A 268 -6.51 9.03 4.19
C HIS A 268 -7.72 8.20 3.77
N ALA A 269 -8.36 7.53 4.73
CA ALA A 269 -9.53 6.70 4.48
C ALA A 269 -10.82 7.47 4.77
N ASN A 270 -11.80 7.31 3.90
CA ASN A 270 -13.15 7.82 4.11
C ASN A 270 -14.17 6.78 3.65
N HIS A 271 -15.04 6.37 4.56
CA HIS A 271 -16.16 5.48 4.29
C HIS A 271 -17.47 6.16 4.64
N ARG A 272 -18.48 5.97 3.80
CA ARG A 272 -19.82 6.50 4.03
C ARG A 272 -20.86 5.41 3.87
N ILE A 273 -21.67 5.24 4.91
CA ILE A 273 -22.82 4.33 4.90
C ILE A 273 -23.97 5.01 4.17
N LEU A 274 -24.40 4.43 3.04
CA LEU A 274 -25.39 4.99 2.14
C LEU A 274 -26.82 4.52 2.48
N LYS A 275 -26.94 3.36 3.15
CA LYS A 275 -28.20 2.71 3.54
C LYS A 275 -28.00 2.05 4.90
N ASP A 276 -29.06 1.91 5.69
CA ASP A 276 -29.00 1.15 6.94
C ASP A 276 -28.63 -0.31 6.64
N ILE A 277 -27.67 -0.86 7.37
CA ILE A 277 -27.20 -2.24 7.22
C ILE A 277 -27.35 -2.95 8.55
N THR A 278 -27.96 -4.14 8.52
CA THR A 278 -27.91 -5.09 9.64
C THR A 278 -26.87 -6.15 9.33
N VAL A 279 -25.83 -6.22 10.15
CA VAL A 279 -24.77 -7.22 10.09
C VAL A 279 -25.37 -8.60 10.31
N GLY A 280 -25.04 -9.55 9.44
CA GLY A 280 -25.56 -10.92 9.48
C GLY A 280 -24.46 -11.97 9.44
N GLY A 281 -24.86 -13.24 9.31
CA GLY A 281 -23.94 -14.37 9.22
C GLY A 281 -23.38 -14.77 10.58
N ASN A 282 -22.05 -14.86 10.69
CA ASN A 282 -21.38 -15.16 11.96
C ASN A 282 -21.31 -13.94 12.90
N ASN A 283 -21.70 -12.76 12.41
CA ASN A 283 -21.72 -11.50 13.14
C ASN A 283 -20.36 -11.14 13.78
N LYS A 284 -19.24 -11.63 13.24
CA LYS A 284 -17.89 -11.35 13.78
C LYS A 284 -17.19 -10.20 13.06
N ILE A 285 -17.77 -9.68 11.97
CA ILE A 285 -17.24 -8.57 11.17
C ILE A 285 -18.31 -7.49 11.02
N GLU A 286 -18.33 -6.53 11.93
CA GLU A 286 -19.42 -5.56 12.13
C GLU A 286 -19.15 -4.20 11.48
N GLY A 287 -18.22 -4.15 10.52
CA GLY A 287 -17.74 -2.93 9.89
C GLY A 287 -16.23 -2.79 10.04
N THR A 288 -15.51 -3.37 9.09
CA THR A 288 -14.04 -3.32 9.05
C THR A 288 -13.57 -1.98 8.51
N TYR A 289 -12.59 -1.37 9.15
CA TYR A 289 -11.91 -0.16 8.69
C TYR A 289 -10.63 -0.50 7.93
N ALA A 290 -9.85 -1.45 8.46
CA ALA A 290 -8.63 -1.91 7.84
C ALA A 290 -8.39 -3.40 8.11
N THR A 291 -7.64 -4.04 7.23
CA THR A 291 -7.13 -5.40 7.44
C THR A 291 -5.66 -5.49 7.12
N LEU A 292 -4.97 -6.37 7.83
CA LEU A 292 -3.64 -6.83 7.50
C LEU A 292 -3.70 -8.34 7.28
N THR A 293 -3.42 -8.77 6.05
CA THR A 293 -3.55 -10.18 5.62
C THR A 293 -2.18 -10.76 5.31
N THR A 294 -1.79 -11.72 6.13
CA THR A 294 -0.62 -12.57 5.91
C THR A 294 -1.06 -13.87 5.25
N PHE A 295 -0.28 -14.40 4.32
CA PHE A 295 -0.72 -15.54 3.50
C PHE A 295 0.44 -16.47 3.19
N ARG A 296 0.11 -17.74 2.95
CA ARG A 296 1.07 -18.76 2.54
C ARG A 296 0.42 -19.65 1.50
N SER A 297 1.03 -19.75 0.32
CA SER A 297 0.64 -20.73 -0.69
C SER A 297 1.79 -21.67 -1.00
N ARG A 298 1.47 -22.97 -1.11
CA ARG A 298 2.41 -24.03 -1.43
C ARG A 298 1.81 -24.95 -2.49
N SER A 299 2.52 -25.15 -3.59
CA SER A 299 2.19 -26.10 -4.64
C SER A 299 3.31 -27.10 -4.87
N ALA A 300 2.95 -28.37 -4.96
CA ALA A 300 3.89 -29.46 -5.29
C ALA A 300 4.34 -29.44 -6.76
N THR A 301 3.65 -28.69 -7.62
CA THR A 301 3.82 -28.76 -9.08
C THR A 301 3.95 -27.42 -9.78
N ILE A 302 3.57 -26.30 -9.14
CA ILE A 302 3.62 -24.96 -9.72
C ILE A 302 4.47 -24.04 -8.84
N ASP A 303 5.76 -23.90 -9.19
CA ASP A 303 6.73 -23.15 -8.37
C ASP A 303 6.34 -21.68 -8.15
N LYS A 304 5.73 -21.03 -9.15
CA LYS A 304 5.24 -19.64 -9.04
C LYS A 304 4.12 -19.46 -7.98
N MET A 305 3.52 -20.54 -7.48
CA MET A 305 2.55 -20.51 -6.38
C MET A 305 3.17 -20.78 -5.00
N ASN A 306 4.47 -21.08 -4.92
CA ASN A 306 5.18 -21.20 -3.65
C ASN A 306 5.59 -19.81 -3.15
N VAL A 307 4.69 -19.15 -2.43
CA VAL A 307 4.88 -17.75 -2.01
C VAL A 307 4.26 -17.47 -0.64
N GLY A 308 4.76 -16.42 0.01
CA GLY A 308 4.26 -15.90 1.26
C GLY A 308 4.59 -16.81 2.44
N ASP A 309 4.52 -16.21 3.62
CA ASP A 309 4.59 -16.88 4.91
C ASP A 309 3.54 -16.24 5.82
N ILE A 310 2.85 -17.05 6.63
CA ILE A 310 2.01 -16.52 7.71
C ILE A 310 2.93 -16.14 8.85
N LEU A 311 3.00 -14.84 9.17
CA LEU A 311 3.79 -14.36 10.30
C LEU A 311 3.16 -14.83 11.63
N PRO A 312 3.95 -15.42 12.56
CA PRO A 312 3.45 -16.21 13.67
C PRO A 312 2.98 -15.39 14.89
N CYS A 313 3.26 -14.09 14.94
CA CYS A 313 2.92 -13.25 16.09
C CYS A 313 2.06 -12.06 15.67
N LEU A 314 1.07 -11.74 16.51
CA LEU A 314 0.36 -10.47 16.51
C LEU A 314 0.82 -9.67 17.73
N HIS A 315 1.16 -8.40 17.51
CA HIS A 315 1.29 -7.43 18.58
C HIS A 315 0.38 -6.23 18.34
N PHE A 316 -0.19 -5.66 19.40
CA PHE A 316 -0.91 -4.39 19.31
C PHE A 316 -0.87 -3.60 20.61
N TYR A 317 -0.99 -2.28 20.50
CA TYR A 317 -1.04 -1.39 21.65
C TYR A 317 -2.47 -1.31 22.20
N GLY A 318 -2.74 -1.95 23.33
CA GLY A 318 -4.09 -2.06 23.91
C GLY A 318 -4.55 -0.84 24.74
N ARG A 319 -5.85 -0.80 25.07
CA ARG A 319 -6.54 0.30 25.80
C ARG A 319 -5.83 0.79 27.08
N HIS A 320 -5.11 -0.09 27.79
CA HIS A 320 -4.43 0.23 29.06
C HIS A 320 -2.94 0.59 28.91
N GLY A 321 -2.48 0.90 27.70
CA GLY A 321 -1.08 1.20 27.43
C GLY A 321 -0.15 -0.01 27.51
N ILE A 322 -0.72 -1.22 27.43
CA ILE A 322 0.01 -2.48 27.45
C ILE A 322 0.03 -3.02 26.02
N ILE A 323 1.22 -3.37 25.55
CA ILE A 323 1.38 -4.12 24.30
C ILE A 323 0.95 -5.55 24.57
N LYS A 324 -0.02 -6.04 23.81
CA LYS A 324 -0.52 -7.41 23.88
C LYS A 324 0.11 -8.25 22.77
N GLU A 325 0.28 -9.54 23.04
CA GLU A 325 0.85 -10.51 22.12
C GLU A 325 -0.08 -11.71 22.00
N TYR A 326 -0.28 -12.18 20.77
CA TYR A 326 -1.03 -13.39 20.47
C TYR A 326 -0.31 -14.22 19.40
N SER A 327 -0.35 -15.54 19.53
CA SER A 327 0.19 -16.44 18.50
C SER A 327 -0.81 -16.65 17.37
N ILE A 328 -0.32 -16.53 16.14
CA ILE A 328 -1.07 -16.83 14.91
C ILE A 328 -0.64 -18.21 14.39
N PRO A 329 -1.56 -19.20 14.31
CA PRO A 329 -1.29 -20.47 13.67
C PRO A 329 -0.88 -20.27 12.21
N THR A 330 0.30 -20.76 11.85
CA THR A 330 0.85 -20.60 10.49
C THR A 330 0.39 -21.66 9.51
N SER A 331 -0.39 -22.64 9.98
CA SER A 331 -0.93 -23.76 9.20
C SER A 331 -2.36 -24.07 9.63
N PRO A 332 -3.32 -23.17 9.35
CA PRO A 332 -4.72 -23.41 9.65
C PRO A 332 -5.24 -24.65 8.90
N SER A 333 -6.23 -25.32 9.48
CA SER A 333 -6.75 -26.59 8.93
C SER A 333 -8.21 -26.53 8.50
N SER A 334 -8.89 -25.43 8.81
CA SER A 334 -10.31 -25.24 8.55
C SER A 334 -10.57 -24.34 7.35
N GLU A 335 -11.52 -24.75 6.51
CA GLU A 335 -12.07 -23.90 5.44
C GLU A 335 -12.96 -22.77 6.00
N ASN A 336 -13.45 -22.89 7.23
CA ASN A 336 -14.13 -21.81 7.95
C ASN A 336 -13.10 -21.00 8.75
N SER A 337 -13.36 -19.70 8.93
CA SER A 337 -12.52 -18.83 9.77
C SER A 337 -12.42 -19.34 11.21
N GLU A 338 -11.20 -19.65 11.64
CA GLU A 338 -10.85 -19.97 13.03
C GLU A 338 -10.45 -18.68 13.73
N TRP A 339 -11.31 -18.21 14.64
CA TRP A 339 -11.09 -16.96 15.36
C TRP A 339 -10.15 -17.17 16.54
N ILE A 340 -9.06 -16.39 16.56
CA ILE A 340 -8.10 -16.31 17.68
C ILE A 340 -8.52 -15.19 18.63
N LEU A 341 -8.98 -14.07 18.05
CA LEU A 341 -9.60 -12.95 18.74
C LEU A 341 -10.90 -12.60 18.02
N SER A 342 -11.99 -12.50 18.76
CA SER A 342 -13.35 -12.30 18.26
C SER A 342 -14.06 -11.17 19.01
N THR A 343 -15.33 -10.93 18.68
CA THR A 343 -16.16 -9.89 19.32
C THR A 343 -16.17 -9.98 20.84
N GLU A 344 -16.26 -11.18 21.41
CA GLU A 344 -16.40 -11.35 22.86
C GLU A 344 -15.11 -11.04 23.65
N ASP A 345 -13.96 -10.99 22.98
CA ASP A 345 -12.67 -10.74 23.62
C ASP A 345 -12.47 -9.26 23.98
N ASP A 346 -13.28 -8.34 23.41
CA ASP A 346 -13.25 -6.88 23.65
C ASP A 346 -11.84 -6.27 23.58
N GLU A 347 -11.07 -6.66 22.56
CA GLU A 347 -9.69 -6.21 22.38
C GLU A 347 -9.61 -4.90 21.60
N ASP A 348 -9.56 -3.79 22.32
CA ASP A 348 -9.48 -2.45 21.74
C ASP A 348 -8.06 -1.87 21.68
N LEU A 349 -7.79 -1.14 20.59
CA LEU A 349 -6.59 -0.32 20.47
C LEU A 349 -6.59 0.86 21.46
N GLY A 350 -5.44 1.07 22.09
CA GLY A 350 -5.15 2.21 22.94
C GLY A 350 -4.70 3.46 22.17
N GLU A 351 -4.21 4.45 22.90
CA GLU A 351 -3.93 5.79 22.37
C GLU A 351 -2.86 5.87 21.25
N ARG A 352 -1.95 4.88 21.15
CA ARG A 352 -0.97 4.82 20.05
C ARG A 352 -1.52 4.13 18.81
N ALA A 353 -2.67 3.46 18.94
CA ALA A 353 -3.51 2.98 17.85
C ALA A 353 -2.77 2.21 16.75
N TRP A 354 -1.97 1.21 17.11
CA TRP A 354 -1.26 0.36 16.13
C TRP A 354 -1.44 -1.12 16.43
N PHE A 355 -1.36 -1.93 15.36
CA PHE A 355 -1.23 -3.38 15.41
C PHE A 355 -0.27 -3.86 14.32
N CYS A 356 0.41 -4.98 14.55
CA CYS A 356 1.34 -5.57 13.59
C CYS A 356 1.31 -7.09 13.62
N VAL A 357 1.71 -7.70 12.51
CA VAL A 357 2.14 -9.09 12.48
C VAL A 357 3.64 -9.17 12.25
N ASP A 358 4.31 -10.02 13.01
CA ASP A 358 5.77 -10.16 12.97
C ASP A 358 6.23 -11.60 13.15
N ASP A 359 7.48 -11.83 12.74
CA ASP A 359 8.24 -13.04 13.02
C ASP A 359 9.48 -12.68 13.86
N PRO A 360 9.45 -12.94 15.19
CA PRO A 360 10.57 -12.63 16.08
C PRO A 360 11.89 -13.30 15.67
N SER A 361 11.86 -14.40 14.90
CA SER A 361 13.07 -15.11 14.48
C SER A 361 13.80 -14.40 13.33
N THR A 362 13.09 -13.61 12.53
CA THR A 362 13.63 -12.87 11.38
C THR A 362 13.64 -11.36 11.61
N GLY A 363 12.81 -10.87 12.54
CA GLY A 363 12.54 -9.45 12.75
C GLY A 363 11.66 -8.84 11.65
N LYS A 364 11.06 -9.66 10.79
CA LYS A 364 10.16 -9.15 9.73
C LYS A 364 8.83 -8.75 10.34
N THR A 365 8.37 -7.53 10.02
CA THR A 365 7.17 -6.95 10.61
C THR A 365 6.39 -6.14 9.59
N HIS A 366 5.08 -6.28 9.60
CA HIS A 366 4.15 -5.42 8.86
C HIS A 366 3.10 -4.87 9.84
N ALA A 367 2.78 -3.59 9.74
CA ALA A 367 1.91 -2.94 10.70
C ALA A 367 1.00 -1.89 10.09
N VAL A 368 -0.15 -1.68 10.73
CA VAL A 368 -1.01 -0.53 10.48
C VAL A 368 -0.99 0.35 11.73
N ILE A 369 -0.71 1.62 11.52
CA ILE A 369 -0.68 2.65 12.57
C ILE A 369 -1.76 3.68 12.22
N PHE A 370 -2.74 3.86 13.09
CA PHE A 370 -3.74 4.92 12.95
C PHE A 370 -3.24 6.20 13.61
N ALA A 371 -3.56 7.35 13.02
CA ALA A 371 -3.19 8.65 13.61
C ALA A 371 -3.89 8.88 14.96
N SER A 372 -5.05 8.24 15.17
CA SER A 372 -5.86 8.31 16.38
C SER A 372 -6.78 7.08 16.44
N ASN A 373 -7.08 6.59 17.65
CA ASN A 373 -8.18 5.66 17.90
C ASN A 373 -9.50 6.36 18.25
N LYS A 374 -9.55 7.69 18.12
CA LYS A 374 -10.71 8.55 18.42
C LYS A 374 -11.04 9.47 17.24
N GLY A 375 -12.29 9.89 17.17
CA GLY A 375 -12.83 10.75 16.12
C GLY A 375 -12.95 10.03 14.79
N ILE A 376 -12.97 8.70 14.79
CA ILE A 376 -13.07 7.86 13.59
C ILE A 376 -14.52 7.81 13.13
N SER A 377 -15.43 7.62 14.08
CA SER A 377 -16.88 7.58 13.86
C SER A 377 -17.58 8.40 14.94
N LYS A 378 -18.78 8.92 14.64
CA LYS A 378 -19.64 9.57 15.64
C LYS A 378 -20.28 8.57 16.60
N GLU A 379 -20.54 7.36 16.11
CA GLU A 379 -21.13 6.24 16.82
C GLU A 379 -20.06 5.19 17.07
N ASN A 380 -19.98 4.66 18.30
CA ASN A 380 -19.09 3.55 18.65
C ASN A 380 -17.63 3.80 18.23
N ASP A 381 -17.15 5.00 18.60
CA ASP A 381 -15.79 5.45 18.33
C ASP A 381 -14.77 4.56 19.03
N GLY A 382 -13.66 4.27 18.35
CA GLY A 382 -12.70 3.25 18.76
C GLY A 382 -12.37 2.29 17.63
N ILE A 383 -11.38 1.43 17.89
CA ILE A 383 -10.96 0.39 16.97
C ILE A 383 -10.79 -0.90 17.78
N GLN A 384 -11.61 -1.88 17.46
CA GLN A 384 -11.51 -3.23 18.00
C GLN A 384 -10.67 -4.10 17.07
N ILE A 385 -9.83 -4.96 17.65
CA ILE A 385 -8.96 -5.89 16.93
C ILE A 385 -9.56 -7.29 16.99
N LYS A 386 -9.66 -7.92 15.82
CA LYS A 386 -10.04 -9.32 15.66
C LYS A 386 -9.06 -10.05 14.79
N VAL A 387 -8.96 -11.35 14.99
CA VAL A 387 -7.97 -12.16 14.30
C VAL A 387 -8.59 -13.49 13.93
N ALA A 388 -8.46 -13.86 12.66
CA ALA A 388 -8.85 -15.17 12.21
C ALA A 388 -7.83 -15.74 11.23
N VAL A 389 -7.67 -17.06 11.27
CA VAL A 389 -6.93 -17.83 10.28
C VAL A 389 -7.89 -18.70 9.48
N LYS A 390 -7.56 -18.95 8.21
CA LYS A 390 -8.41 -19.70 7.29
C LYS A 390 -7.57 -20.43 6.26
N GLN A 391 -7.98 -21.64 5.92
CA GLN A 391 -7.52 -22.33 4.73
C GLN A 391 -8.40 -21.90 3.55
N VAL A 392 -7.83 -21.17 2.60
CA VAL A 392 -8.54 -20.58 1.45
C VAL A 392 -8.66 -21.60 0.32
N VAL A 393 -7.60 -22.38 0.07
CA VAL A 393 -7.59 -23.43 -0.95
C VAL A 393 -6.98 -24.70 -0.35
N LYS A 394 -7.69 -25.83 -0.46
CA LYS A 394 -7.15 -27.15 -0.12
C LYS A 394 -7.34 -28.16 -1.24
N LEU A 395 -6.24 -28.47 -1.91
CA LEU A 395 -6.09 -29.55 -2.87
C LEU A 395 -4.85 -30.39 -2.50
N PRO A 396 -4.80 -31.69 -2.82
CA PRO A 396 -3.64 -32.53 -2.55
C PRO A 396 -2.29 -31.97 -3.04
N GLY A 397 -2.26 -31.22 -4.15
CA GLY A 397 -1.06 -30.61 -4.71
C GLY A 397 -0.98 -29.08 -4.59
N LEU A 398 -1.95 -28.44 -3.93
CA LEU A 398 -1.99 -26.99 -3.71
C LEU A 398 -2.72 -26.65 -2.42
N GLU A 399 -2.05 -25.88 -1.58
CA GLU A 399 -2.61 -25.31 -0.36
C GLU A 399 -2.39 -23.80 -0.36
N ALA A 400 -3.41 -23.05 0.06
CA ALA A 400 -3.31 -21.61 0.30
C ALA A 400 -4.02 -21.29 1.61
N ASP A 401 -3.28 -20.67 2.52
CA ASP A 401 -3.69 -20.32 3.86
C ASP A 401 -3.57 -18.81 4.05
N CYS A 402 -4.41 -18.23 4.92
CA CYS A 402 -4.27 -16.84 5.33
C CYS A 402 -4.51 -16.64 6.83
N GLY A 403 -3.88 -15.60 7.37
CA GLY A 403 -4.17 -15.00 8.66
C GLY A 403 -4.57 -13.55 8.44
N ASN A 404 -5.68 -13.13 9.04
CA ASN A 404 -6.23 -11.80 8.90
C ASN A 404 -6.34 -11.15 10.27
N VAL A 405 -5.75 -9.97 10.40
CA VAL A 405 -5.99 -9.06 11.51
C VAL A 405 -6.94 -7.99 11.02
N TYR A 406 -8.09 -7.86 11.67
CA TYR A 406 -9.13 -6.90 11.35
C TYR A 406 -9.13 -5.79 12.38
N ALA A 407 -9.07 -4.55 11.90
CA ALA A 407 -9.42 -3.36 12.67
C ALA A 407 -10.87 -3.01 12.34
N VAL A 408 -11.77 -3.20 13.30
CA VAL A 408 -13.21 -3.06 13.11
C VAL A 408 -13.79 -1.99 14.03
N ARG A 409 -15.00 -1.53 13.70
CA ARG A 409 -15.82 -0.70 14.59
C ARG A 409 -15.91 -1.32 15.97
N ASN A 410 -15.91 -0.49 17.01
CA ASN A 410 -16.12 -0.93 18.39
C ASN A 410 -17.59 -1.30 18.65
N ALA A 411 -18.03 -2.43 18.10
CA ALA A 411 -19.43 -2.85 18.10
C ALA A 411 -19.89 -3.56 19.39
N TYR A 412 -18.99 -3.77 20.37
CA TYR A 412 -19.28 -4.55 21.56
C TYR A 412 -18.67 -3.90 22.81
N ASP A 413 -19.48 -3.68 23.85
CA ASP A 413 -19.07 -3.00 25.08
C ASP A 413 -18.95 -3.96 26.30
N GLY A 414 -18.92 -5.27 26.04
CA GLY A 414 -18.96 -6.32 27.06
C GLY A 414 -20.37 -6.77 27.44
N LYS A 415 -21.43 -6.10 26.97
CA LYS A 415 -22.83 -6.47 27.28
C LYS A 415 -23.73 -6.44 26.06
N GLU A 416 -23.65 -5.38 25.27
CA GLU A 416 -24.46 -5.17 24.09
C GLU A 416 -23.61 -5.32 22.83
N HIS A 417 -24.18 -5.95 21.82
CA HIS A 417 -23.55 -6.16 20.53
C HIS A 417 -24.36 -5.41 19.47
N ASP A 418 -23.83 -4.28 19.02
CA ASP A 418 -24.45 -3.46 18.00
C ASP A 418 -24.15 -4.00 16.59
N LEU A 419 -25.19 -4.53 15.95
CA LEU A 419 -25.15 -5.09 14.61
C LEU A 419 -25.64 -4.14 13.53
N THR A 420 -25.88 -2.87 13.86
CA THR A 420 -26.44 -1.89 12.92
C THR A 420 -25.36 -0.92 12.46
N LEU A 421 -25.24 -0.72 11.15
CA LEU A 421 -24.52 0.41 10.57
C LEU A 421 -25.55 1.41 10.05
N GLU A 422 -25.62 2.56 10.69
CA GLU A 422 -26.63 3.57 10.39
C GLU A 422 -26.31 4.36 9.12
N ARG A 423 -27.35 4.64 8.33
CA ARG A 423 -27.25 5.48 7.16
C ARG A 423 -26.75 6.88 7.52
N GLY A 424 -25.80 7.37 6.74
CA GLY A 424 -25.23 8.70 6.91
C GLY A 424 -24.02 8.71 7.85
N THR A 425 -23.71 7.60 8.51
CA THR A 425 -22.46 7.43 9.25
C THR A 425 -21.27 7.60 8.29
N ASN A 426 -20.39 8.54 8.66
CA ASN A 426 -19.18 8.86 7.94
C ASN A 426 -17.99 8.52 8.84
N ILE A 427 -17.14 7.63 8.34
CA ILE A 427 -15.97 7.12 9.03
C ILE A 427 -14.75 7.69 8.30
N SER A 428 -13.91 8.45 8.99
CA SER A 428 -12.74 9.07 8.36
C SER A 428 -11.55 9.05 9.29
N PHE A 429 -10.41 8.58 8.78
CA PHE A 429 -9.19 8.45 9.57
C PHE A 429 -7.96 8.49 8.67
N ASP A 430 -6.83 8.87 9.27
CA ASP A 430 -5.51 8.73 8.66
C ASP A 430 -4.82 7.49 9.24
N ALA A 431 -4.15 6.74 8.38
CA ALA A 431 -3.35 5.58 8.75
C ALA A 431 -2.03 5.51 7.95
N GLU A 432 -1.07 4.78 8.50
CA GLU A 432 0.18 4.39 7.85
C GLU A 432 0.24 2.87 7.77
N PHE A 433 0.50 2.33 6.59
CA PHE A 433 0.92 0.94 6.42
C PHE A 433 2.44 0.90 6.31
N VAL A 434 3.08 0.31 7.31
CA VAL A 434 4.55 0.27 7.45
C VAL A 434 5.08 -1.16 7.42
N SER A 435 6.27 -1.33 6.86
CA SER A 435 6.94 -2.62 6.75
C SER A 435 8.41 -2.51 7.13
N PHE A 436 8.88 -3.45 7.95
CA PHE A 436 10.26 -3.62 8.36
C PHE A 436 10.73 -5.02 7.98
N GLU A 437 11.91 -5.13 7.38
CA GLU A 437 12.47 -6.43 6.99
C GLU A 437 13.22 -7.12 8.14
N LYS A 438 13.65 -6.38 9.17
CA LYS A 438 14.56 -6.84 10.23
C LYS A 438 14.35 -6.17 11.59
N GLU A 439 13.26 -5.41 11.77
CA GLU A 439 12.94 -4.79 13.05
C GLU A 439 11.55 -5.26 13.51
N GLY A 440 11.48 -5.83 14.72
CA GLY A 440 10.25 -6.35 15.34
C GLY A 440 9.21 -5.27 15.68
N PHE A 441 8.21 -5.64 16.48
CA PHE A 441 7.13 -4.73 16.89
C PHE A 441 7.62 -3.46 17.61
N GLU A 442 8.80 -3.46 18.24
CA GLU A 442 9.33 -2.28 18.92
C GLU A 442 9.66 -1.15 17.93
N ALA A 443 9.98 -1.47 16.67
CA ALA A 443 10.14 -0.46 15.63
C ALA A 443 8.80 0.14 15.20
N VAL A 444 7.74 -0.66 15.18
CA VAL A 444 6.37 -0.18 14.96
C VAL A 444 5.98 0.80 16.07
N ASP A 445 6.25 0.46 17.33
CA ASP A 445 5.94 1.34 18.45
C ASP A 445 6.70 2.67 18.38
N ARG A 446 7.99 2.65 17.99
CA ARG A 446 8.77 3.87 17.73
C ARG A 446 8.21 4.69 16.57
N GLU A 447 7.90 4.06 15.44
CA GLU A 447 7.31 4.75 14.28
C GLU A 447 5.94 5.34 14.62
N SER A 448 5.15 4.69 15.48
CA SER A 448 3.83 5.21 15.89
C SER A 448 3.91 6.56 16.59
N ILE A 449 5.00 6.80 17.35
CA ILE A 449 5.27 8.09 18.00
C ILE A 449 5.63 9.12 16.93
N ILE A 450 6.54 8.75 16.01
CA ILE A 450 6.98 9.60 14.90
C ILE A 450 5.80 10.02 14.02
N TYR A 451 4.97 9.06 13.61
CA TYR A 451 3.83 9.31 12.74
C TYR A 451 2.85 10.31 13.35
N ARG A 452 2.55 10.17 14.65
CA ARG A 452 1.65 11.07 15.37
C ARG A 452 2.21 12.48 15.51
N ASP A 453 3.51 12.61 15.78
CA ASP A 453 4.18 13.91 15.86
C ASP A 453 4.23 14.61 14.49
N MET A 454 4.37 13.82 13.42
CA MET A 454 4.46 14.31 12.04
C MET A 454 3.12 14.59 11.36
N LYS A 455 1.97 14.35 12.02
CA LYS A 455 0.64 14.44 11.39
C LYS A 455 0.35 15.76 10.68
N HIS A 456 0.86 16.88 11.23
CA HIS A 456 0.66 18.21 10.67
C HIS A 456 1.49 18.47 9.40
N TYR A 457 2.55 17.69 9.20
CA TYR A 457 3.46 17.75 8.06
C TYR A 457 3.16 16.66 7.02
N ARG A 458 1.99 16.00 7.12
CA ARG A 458 1.56 14.92 6.21
C ARG A 458 0.10 15.09 5.78
N GLN A 459 -0.41 16.32 5.81
CA GLN A 459 -1.82 16.59 5.55
C GLN A 459 -2.20 16.28 4.10
N ILE A 460 -3.25 15.48 3.94
CA ILE A 460 -3.79 15.13 2.63
C ILE A 460 -4.92 16.11 2.32
N THR A 461 -4.64 17.11 1.49
CA THR A 461 -5.69 17.97 0.92
C THR A 461 -6.25 17.34 -0.34
N ILE A 462 -7.55 17.05 -0.34
CA ILE A 462 -8.26 16.52 -1.50
C ILE A 462 -8.87 17.69 -2.26
N SER A 463 -8.31 18.05 -3.41
CA SER A 463 -8.98 18.94 -4.36
C SER A 463 -9.94 18.14 -5.24
N GLU A 464 -11.17 18.64 -5.42
CA GLU A 464 -12.19 18.02 -6.28
C GLU A 464 -11.93 18.34 -7.75
N SER A 465 -10.91 17.74 -8.34
CA SER A 465 -10.80 17.76 -9.78
C SER A 465 -9.77 16.76 -10.27
N GLN A 466 -10.28 15.67 -10.83
CA GLN A 466 -9.78 15.10 -12.08
C GLN A 466 -10.74 14.00 -12.53
N LYS A 467 -11.15 14.05 -13.81
CA LYS A 467 -11.88 12.94 -14.45
C LYS A 467 -10.86 11.85 -14.73
N GLY A 468 -11.04 10.68 -14.12
CA GLY A 468 -10.20 9.52 -14.38
C GLY A 468 -10.24 9.14 -15.86
N GLU A 469 -9.07 8.99 -16.48
CA GLU A 469 -8.96 8.40 -17.81
C GLU A 469 -9.17 6.89 -17.71
N SER A 470 -10.08 6.36 -18.53
CA SER A 470 -10.16 4.91 -18.75
C SER A 470 -9.26 4.55 -19.92
N LYS A 471 -8.16 3.84 -19.66
CA LYS A 471 -7.40 3.19 -20.74
C LYS A 471 -8.28 2.15 -21.44
N GLU A 472 -8.28 2.12 -22.77
CA GLU A 472 -8.91 1.06 -23.54
C GLU A 472 -8.26 -0.29 -23.21
N ARG A 473 -9.10 -1.32 -23.05
CA ARG A 473 -8.64 -2.68 -22.78
C ARG A 473 -8.89 -3.55 -24.01
N PHE A 474 -7.90 -4.35 -24.34
CA PHE A 474 -7.99 -5.33 -25.41
C PHE A 474 -8.04 -6.73 -24.80
N SER A 475 -8.92 -7.58 -25.31
CA SER A 475 -8.95 -9.01 -24.96
C SER A 475 -8.28 -9.79 -26.09
N ILE A 476 -7.25 -10.57 -25.75
CA ILE A 476 -6.58 -11.45 -26.69
C ILE A 476 -6.99 -12.89 -26.35
N THR A 477 -7.53 -13.61 -27.33
CA THR A 477 -7.79 -15.05 -27.22
C THR A 477 -6.76 -15.80 -28.04
N VAL A 478 -6.00 -16.69 -27.40
CA VAL A 478 -4.97 -17.49 -28.07
C VAL A 478 -5.48 -18.92 -28.25
N TYR A 479 -5.42 -19.43 -29.48
CA TYR A 479 -5.71 -20.82 -29.81
C TYR A 479 -4.41 -21.54 -30.13
N VAL A 480 -4.01 -22.48 -29.28
CA VAL A 480 -2.83 -23.32 -29.54
C VAL A 480 -3.29 -24.64 -30.13
N HIS A 481 -2.82 -24.92 -31.35
CA HIS A 481 -3.06 -26.17 -32.06
C HIS A 481 -1.82 -27.08 -31.94
N PHE A 482 -2.04 -28.40 -31.91
CA PHE A 482 -0.99 -29.42 -32.00
C PHE A 482 0.13 -29.42 -30.94
N ALA A 483 -0.05 -28.75 -29.80
CA ALA A 483 0.88 -28.86 -28.68
C ALA A 483 0.62 -30.14 -27.85
N PRO A 484 1.61 -31.03 -27.67
CA PRO A 484 1.45 -32.23 -26.85
C PRO A 484 1.34 -31.85 -25.37
N SER A 485 0.18 -32.10 -24.77
CA SER A 485 -0.06 -31.92 -23.35
C SER A 485 -1.21 -32.80 -22.88
N PHE A 486 -1.27 -33.02 -21.57
CA PHE A 486 -2.31 -33.80 -20.93
C PHE A 486 -3.57 -32.92 -20.81
N PRO A 487 -4.78 -33.41 -21.13
CA PRO A 487 -6.01 -32.66 -20.91
C PRO A 487 -6.10 -32.21 -19.45
N PHE A 488 -6.36 -30.91 -19.21
CA PHE A 488 -6.43 -30.34 -17.86
C PHE A 488 -5.15 -30.51 -17.02
N GLY A 489 -3.98 -30.58 -17.65
CA GLY A 489 -2.71 -30.88 -16.96
C GLY A 489 -2.41 -29.98 -15.74
N THR A 490 -2.66 -28.67 -15.80
CA THR A 490 -2.46 -27.77 -14.64
C THR A 490 -3.41 -28.11 -13.50
N PHE A 491 -4.70 -28.21 -13.81
CA PHE A 491 -5.75 -28.54 -12.84
C PHE A 491 -5.50 -29.91 -12.19
N LEU A 492 -5.19 -30.95 -12.97
CA LEU A 492 -4.87 -32.28 -12.46
C LEU A 492 -3.58 -32.29 -11.64
N SER A 493 -2.59 -31.46 -12.00
CA SER A 493 -1.36 -31.34 -11.22
C SER A 493 -1.62 -30.74 -9.85
N ALA A 494 -2.40 -29.66 -9.79
CA ALA A 494 -2.82 -29.05 -8.53
C ALA A 494 -3.71 -30.01 -7.70
N LEU A 495 -4.60 -30.75 -8.35
CA LEU A 495 -5.55 -31.65 -7.70
C LEU A 495 -4.92 -32.93 -7.16
N THR A 496 -3.91 -33.48 -7.83
CA THR A 496 -3.34 -34.78 -7.47
C THR A 496 -1.95 -34.69 -6.84
N GLY A 497 -1.28 -33.54 -6.96
CA GLY A 497 0.13 -33.37 -6.62
C GLY A 497 1.10 -34.07 -7.59
N LYS A 498 0.62 -34.72 -8.64
CA LYS A 498 1.46 -35.36 -9.67
C LYS A 498 1.74 -34.39 -10.80
N LYS A 499 2.92 -34.50 -11.42
CA LYS A 499 3.29 -33.64 -12.56
C LYS A 499 2.63 -34.15 -13.84
N PHE A 500 1.62 -33.43 -14.34
CA PHE A 500 1.07 -33.63 -15.68
C PHE A 500 1.60 -32.55 -16.62
N SER A 501 1.89 -32.92 -17.87
CA SER A 501 2.24 -31.93 -18.90
C SER A 501 1.05 -31.00 -19.17
N TYR A 502 1.29 -29.69 -19.22
CA TYR A 502 0.29 -28.68 -19.56
C TYR A 502 0.89 -27.62 -20.50
N ILE A 503 0.02 -26.83 -21.12
CA ILE A 503 0.42 -25.68 -21.93
C ILE A 503 0.20 -24.42 -21.10
N TYR A 504 1.15 -23.51 -21.16
CA TYR A 504 1.10 -22.22 -20.49
C TYR A 504 1.50 -21.16 -21.50
N ALA A 505 0.76 -20.06 -21.53
CA ALA A 505 1.04 -18.93 -22.41
C ALA A 505 1.39 -17.71 -21.58
N GLU A 506 2.39 -16.98 -22.06
CA GLU A 506 2.80 -15.68 -21.55
C GLU A 506 2.68 -14.65 -22.69
N ILE A 507 2.17 -13.47 -22.38
CA ILE A 507 2.02 -12.36 -23.33
C ILE A 507 3.01 -11.28 -22.93
N TYR A 508 3.78 -10.83 -23.91
CA TYR A 508 4.75 -9.75 -23.76
C TYR A 508 4.40 -8.60 -24.69
N LYS A 509 4.59 -7.37 -24.22
CA LYS A 509 4.57 -6.15 -25.03
C LYS A 509 5.92 -5.47 -24.86
N GLU A 510 6.66 -5.30 -25.96
CA GLU A 510 7.98 -4.64 -25.96
C GLU A 510 8.90 -5.23 -24.87
N GLU A 511 8.98 -6.57 -24.82
CA GLU A 511 9.75 -7.36 -23.84
C GLU A 511 9.25 -7.30 -22.38
N LYS A 512 8.23 -6.50 -22.07
CA LYS A 512 7.58 -6.46 -20.76
C LYS A 512 6.47 -7.50 -20.67
N PHE A 513 6.46 -8.27 -19.58
CA PHE A 513 5.39 -9.22 -19.28
C PHE A 513 4.06 -8.47 -19.07
N VAL A 514 2.97 -8.98 -19.67
CA VAL A 514 1.64 -8.37 -19.61
C VAL A 514 0.62 -9.28 -18.94
N SER A 515 0.60 -10.56 -19.31
CA SER A 515 -0.43 -11.50 -18.86
C SER A 515 0.05 -12.94 -19.06
N SER A 516 -0.52 -13.87 -18.29
CA SER A 516 -0.28 -15.29 -18.51
C SER A 516 -1.42 -16.17 -18.00
N GLY A 517 -1.51 -17.37 -18.54
CA GLY A 517 -2.50 -18.35 -18.08
C GLY A 517 -2.23 -19.75 -18.60
N SER A 518 -2.84 -20.71 -17.91
CA SER A 518 -2.87 -22.09 -18.40
C SER A 518 -3.80 -22.23 -19.61
N MET A 519 -3.38 -23.01 -20.60
CA MET A 519 -4.18 -23.31 -21.79
C MET A 519 -4.63 -24.77 -21.74
N SER A 520 -5.89 -25.01 -22.13
CA SER A 520 -6.45 -26.36 -22.20
C SER A 520 -6.75 -26.78 -23.63
N ARG A 521 -6.45 -28.04 -23.97
CA ARG A 521 -6.79 -28.65 -25.27
C ARG A 521 -8.29 -28.84 -25.45
N LEU A 522 -9.00 -29.08 -24.35
CA LEU A 522 -10.45 -29.08 -24.32
C LEU A 522 -10.88 -27.69 -23.85
N PRO A 523 -11.60 -26.91 -24.67
CA PRO A 523 -12.13 -25.65 -24.20
C PRO A 523 -13.01 -25.96 -22.99
N ILE A 524 -12.61 -25.47 -21.82
CA ILE A 524 -13.60 -25.05 -20.85
C ILE A 524 -14.18 -23.80 -21.52
N GLY A 525 -15.15 -24.00 -22.40
CA GLY A 525 -15.86 -22.87 -22.97
C GLY A 525 -16.44 -22.06 -21.81
N LYS A 526 -16.99 -20.90 -22.15
CA LYS A 526 -18.09 -20.32 -21.36
C LYS A 526 -19.32 -21.25 -21.27
N THR A 527 -19.14 -22.58 -21.30
CA THR A 527 -20.00 -23.50 -20.58
C THR A 527 -19.97 -23.06 -19.12
N GLU A 528 -20.96 -22.25 -18.77
CA GLU A 528 -21.78 -22.53 -17.60
C GLU A 528 -22.11 -24.03 -17.63
N VAL A 529 -21.17 -24.86 -17.18
CA VAL A 529 -21.59 -26.03 -16.42
C VAL A 529 -22.33 -25.40 -15.26
N ASP A 530 -23.66 -25.46 -15.28
CA ASP A 530 -24.47 -24.91 -14.21
C ASP A 530 -24.05 -25.62 -12.92
N PHE A 531 -23.22 -24.89 -12.18
CA PHE A 531 -22.58 -25.33 -10.96
C PHE A 531 -23.38 -24.85 -9.74
N LYS A 532 -24.57 -24.27 -9.94
CA LYS A 532 -25.46 -23.95 -8.83
C LYS A 532 -25.72 -25.24 -8.05
N ASN A 533 -25.35 -25.20 -6.77
CA ASN A 533 -25.53 -26.24 -5.75
C ASN A 533 -24.49 -27.39 -5.69
N HIS A 534 -23.33 -27.30 -6.34
CA HIS A 534 -22.25 -28.28 -6.15
C HIS A 534 -21.01 -27.68 -5.48
N SER A 535 -20.56 -28.27 -4.36
CA SER A 535 -19.26 -27.95 -3.77
C SER A 535 -18.12 -28.24 -4.74
N PHE A 536 -17.02 -27.48 -4.64
CA PHE A 536 -15.81 -27.64 -5.47
C PHE A 536 -15.33 -29.10 -5.54
N PHE A 537 -15.40 -29.84 -4.41
CA PHE A 537 -15.12 -31.27 -4.32
C PHE A 537 -16.00 -32.18 -5.19
N ARG A 538 -17.30 -31.85 -5.38
CA ARG A 538 -18.18 -32.62 -6.29
C ARG A 538 -17.81 -32.39 -7.76
N LYS A 539 -17.41 -31.17 -8.12
CA LYS A 539 -16.96 -30.83 -9.48
C LYS A 539 -15.67 -31.58 -9.82
N ILE A 540 -14.75 -31.64 -8.86
CA ILE A 540 -13.51 -32.41 -8.88
C ILE A 540 -13.79 -33.91 -9.07
N LYS A 541 -14.72 -34.50 -8.31
CA LYS A 541 -15.08 -35.92 -8.47
C LYS A 541 -15.60 -36.23 -9.87
N SER A 542 -16.40 -35.34 -10.46
CA SER A 542 -16.91 -35.53 -11.81
C SER A 542 -15.79 -35.52 -12.86
N VAL A 543 -14.81 -34.63 -12.74
CA VAL A 543 -13.65 -34.59 -13.64
C VAL A 543 -12.76 -35.81 -13.44
N ILE A 544 -12.45 -36.20 -12.19
CA ILE A 544 -11.68 -37.42 -11.90
C ILE A 544 -12.37 -38.66 -12.46
N ALA A 545 -13.71 -38.77 -12.33
CA ALA A 545 -14.49 -39.90 -12.81
C ALA A 545 -14.60 -40.00 -14.34
N MET A 546 -14.32 -38.91 -15.07
CA MET A 546 -14.27 -38.93 -16.55
C MET A 546 -12.99 -39.57 -17.09
N PHE A 547 -11.96 -39.73 -16.26
CA PHE A 547 -10.73 -40.40 -16.64
C PHE A 547 -10.71 -41.78 -15.97
N ASP A 548 -10.65 -42.86 -16.75
CA ASP A 548 -10.43 -44.20 -16.22
C ASP A 548 -8.95 -44.30 -15.82
N TRP A 549 -8.67 -44.36 -14.52
CA TRP A 549 -7.32 -44.32 -13.95
C TRP A 549 -6.66 -45.71 -13.85
N LYS A 550 -7.12 -46.67 -14.65
CA LYS A 550 -6.52 -48.01 -14.73
C LYS A 550 -5.18 -48.02 -15.45
#